data_AF-A0A2E4D4T4-F1
#
_entry.id   AF-A0A2E4D4T4-F1
#
_cell.length_a   1.000
_cell.length_b   1.000
_cell.length_c   1.000
_cell.angle_alpha   90.00
_cell.angle_beta   90.00
_cell.angle_gamma   90.00
#
_symmetry.space_group_name_H-M   'P 1'
#
loop_
_entity.id
_entity.type
_entity.pdbx_description
1 polymer ?
#
loop_
_entity_poly.entity_id
_entity_poly.type
_entity_poly.pdbx_seq_one_letter_code
_entity_poly.pdbx_strand_id
1 'polypeptide(L)' 'MNNLIHTNPLDPIFVEYESFVDKTSGLKTIAFKYFSADIQKAMDYLELNINQEYINNSNPNFSIVERKEYYQPELLH' A
#
# COMPACT_ATOMS: atom_id res chain seq x y z
N MET A 1 5.61 16.25 37.58
CA MET A 1 5.61 16.50 36.12
C MET A 1 4.60 15.54 35.51
N ASN A 2 3.45 16.04 35.04
CA ASN A 2 2.38 15.20 34.50
C ASN A 2 2.51 15.14 32.98
N ASN A 3 3.17 14.09 32.48
CA ASN A 3 3.26 13.85 31.04
C ASN A 3 1.96 13.16 30.59
N LEU A 4 0.92 13.95 30.33
CA LEU A 4 -0.34 13.46 29.78
C LEU A 4 -0.13 13.05 28.32
N ILE A 5 0.03 11.75 28.09
CA ILE A 5 0.08 11.16 26.75
C ILE A 5 -1.34 11.15 26.21
N HIS A 6 -1.64 12.01 25.24
CA HIS A 6 -2.90 11.97 24.51
C HIS A 6 -2.81 10.83 23.49
N THR A 7 -3.23 9.62 23.89
CA THR A 7 -3.45 8.53 22.94
C THR A 7 -4.70 8.86 22.15
N ASN A 8 -4.56 9.22 20.87
CA ASN A 8 -5.71 9.26 19.98
C ASN A 8 -6.29 7.83 19.95
N PRO A 9 -7.54 7.59 20.39
CA PRO A 9 -8.10 6.24 20.44
C PRO A 9 -8.44 5.69 19.05
N LEU A 10 -8.38 6.55 18.03
CA LEU A 10 -8.59 6.18 16.64
C LEU A 10 -7.41 5.38 16.10
N ASP A 11 -7.74 4.36 15.31
CA ASP A 11 -6.77 3.56 14.59
C ASP A 11 -5.85 4.45 13.72
N PRO A 12 -4.52 4.41 13.94
CA PRO A 12 -3.56 5.19 13.15
C PRO A 12 -3.68 4.97 11.65
N ILE A 13 -4.02 3.76 11.20
CA ILE A 13 -4.18 3.44 9.78
C ILE A 13 -5.38 4.20 9.20
N PHE A 14 -6.47 4.28 9.97
CA PHE A 14 -7.69 4.99 9.58
C PHE A 14 -7.46 6.51 9.53
N VAL A 15 -6.74 7.06 10.52
CA VAL A 15 -6.37 8.49 10.54
C VAL A 15 -5.50 8.84 9.33
N GLU A 16 -4.55 7.97 8.98
CA GLU A 16 -3.72 8.16 7.79
C GLU A 16 -4.54 8.09 6.52
N TYR A 17 -5.43 7.10 6.38
CA TYR A 17 -6.36 7.00 5.25
C TYR A 17 -7.21 8.27 5.09
N GLU A 18 -7.72 8.81 6.21
CA GLU A 18 -8.52 10.03 6.21
C GLU A 18 -7.74 11.29 5.84
N SER A 19 -6.43 11.29 6.04
CA SER A 19 -5.56 12.41 5.66
C SER A 19 -5.33 12.54 4.14
N PHE A 20 -5.59 11.50 3.35
CA PHE A 20 -5.41 11.55 1.90
C PHE A 20 -6.54 12.31 1.21
N VAL A 21 -6.15 13.27 0.36
CA VAL A 21 -7.09 14.02 -0.50
C VAL A 21 -7.68 13.13 -1.58
N ASP A 22 -6.87 12.29 -2.23
CA ASP A 22 -7.33 11.27 -3.18
C ASP A 22 -7.46 9.92 -2.47
N LYS A 23 -8.72 9.52 -2.21
CA LYS A 23 -9.06 8.28 -1.53
C LYS A 23 -8.61 7.03 -2.27
N THR A 24 -8.56 7.08 -3.60
CA THR A 24 -8.14 5.95 -4.45
C THR A 24 -6.64 5.70 -4.33
N SER A 25 -5.83 6.75 -4.45
CA SER A 25 -4.39 6.66 -4.26
C SER A 25 -4.01 6.43 -2.79
N GLY A 26 -4.80 6.99 -1.86
CA GLY A 26 -4.69 6.72 -0.43
C GLY A 26 -4.88 5.24 -0.11
N LEU A 27 -5.94 4.61 -0.64
CA LEU A 27 -6.19 3.18 -0.46
C LEU A 27 -5.03 2.32 -0.98
N LYS A 28 -4.49 2.62 -2.17
CA LYS A 28 -3.31 1.91 -2.71
C LYS A 28 -2.09 2.06 -1.81
N THR A 29 -1.90 3.25 -1.24
CA THR A 29 -0.78 3.54 -0.33
C THR A 29 -0.93 2.76 0.97
N ILE A 30 -2.12 2.74 1.56
CA ILE A 30 -2.42 1.95 2.77
C ILE A 30 -2.25 0.45 2.51
N ALA A 31 -2.75 -0.05 1.38
CA ALA A 31 -2.58 -1.44 0.96
C ALA A 31 -1.10 -1.82 0.85
N PHE A 32 -0.29 -0.97 0.19
CA PHE A 32 1.14 -1.18 0.06
C PHE A 32 1.85 -1.19 1.42
N LYS A 33 1.53 -0.23 2.30
CA LYS A 33 2.20 -0.06 3.60
C LYS A 33 1.86 -1.16 4.60
N TYR A 34 0.58 -1.57 4.68
CA TYR A 34 0.08 -2.36 5.81
C TYR A 34 -0.48 -3.73 5.42
N PHE A 35 -0.77 -3.95 4.13
CA PHE A 35 -1.47 -5.15 3.66
C PHE A 35 -0.72 -5.88 2.55
N SER A 36 0.61 -5.73 2.47
CA SER A 36 1.44 -6.39 1.44
C SER A 36 0.98 -6.12 0.00
N ALA A 37 0.53 -4.90 -0.26
CA ALA A 37 -0.09 -4.45 -1.52
C ALA A 37 -1.44 -5.11 -1.86
N ASP A 38 -2.09 -5.79 -0.92
CA ASP A 38 -3.44 -6.33 -1.09
C ASP A 38 -4.49 -5.23 -0.88
N ILE A 39 -5.00 -4.71 -2.00
CA ILE A 39 -6.01 -3.65 -2.02
C ILE A 39 -7.35 -4.14 -1.47
N GLN A 40 -7.75 -5.39 -1.72
CA GLN A 40 -9.03 -5.92 -1.23
C GLN A 40 -9.02 -6.02 0.29
N LYS A 41 -7.92 -6.53 0.86
CA LYS A 41 -7.78 -6.64 2.30
C LYS A 41 -7.74 -5.27 3.00
N ALA A 42 -7.07 -4.28 2.40
CA ALA A 42 -7.08 -2.91 2.90
C ALA A 42 -8.47 -2.27 2.82
N MET A 43 -9.22 -2.57 1.76
CA MET A 43 -10.56 -2.02 1.54
C MET A 43 -11.57 -2.62 2.53
N ASP A 44 -11.50 -3.93 2.76
CA ASP A 44 -12.30 -4.64 3.76
C ASP A 44 -12.01 -4.12 5.17
N TYR A 45 -10.72 -3.93 5.50
CA TYR A 45 -10.28 -3.35 6.77
C TYR A 45 -10.82 -1.92 7.01
N LEU A 46 -10.85 -1.09 5.95
CA LEU A 46 -11.35 0.28 6.03
C LEU A 46 -12.88 0.37 5.88
N GLU A 47 -13.58 -0.76 5.79
CA GLU A 47 -15.04 -0.86 5.57
C GLU A 47 -15.54 -0.03 4.36
N LEU A 48 -14.70 0.07 3.34
CA LEU A 48 -14.97 0.87 2.16
C LEU A 48 -15.85 0.10 1.19
N ASN A 49 -17.14 0.47 1.11
CA ASN A 49 -18.05 0.04 0.05
C ASN A 49 -17.76 0.76 -1.27
N ILE A 50 -16.53 0.63 -1.79
CA ILE A 50 -16.19 1.16 -3.10
C ILE A 50 -16.61 0.12 -4.13
N ASN A 51 -17.50 0.50 -5.05
CA ASN A 51 -17.91 -0.34 -6.17
C ASN A 51 -16.65 -0.93 -6.84
N GLN A 52 -16.56 -2.26 -6.86
CA GLN A 52 -15.38 -3.05 -7.27
C GLN A 52 -14.89 -2.76 -8.70
N GLU A 53 -15.65 -2.01 -9.51
CA GLU A 53 -15.26 -1.58 -10.86
C GLU A 53 -13.92 -0.83 -10.92
N TYR A 54 -13.55 -0.08 -9.87
CA TYR A 54 -12.31 0.71 -9.88
C TYR A 54 -11.02 -0.10 -9.69
N ILE A 55 -11.10 -1.28 -9.06
CA ILE A 55 -9.91 -2.03 -8.64
C ILE A 55 -9.43 -2.97 -9.75
N ASN A 56 -10.34 -3.42 -10.60
CA ASN A 56 -10.03 -4.31 -11.73
C ASN A 56 -9.26 -3.63 -12.87
N ASN A 57 -9.15 -2.30 -12.89
CA ASN A 57 -8.41 -1.56 -13.92
C ASN A 57 -6.90 -1.46 -13.69
N SER A 58 -6.37 -1.97 -12.56
CA SER A 58 -4.93 -1.99 -12.30
C SER A 58 -4.43 -3.39 -11.98
N ASN A 59 -4.56 -4.29 -12.94
CA ASN A 59 -3.69 -5.46 -13.02
C ASN A 59 -2.43 -5.05 -13.82
N PRO A 60 -1.37 -4.50 -13.20
CA PRO A 60 -0.10 -4.49 -13.88
C PRO A 60 0.27 -5.96 -14.04
N ASN A 61 0.22 -6.47 -15.27
CA ASN A 61 0.92 -7.68 -15.62
C ASN A 61 2.36 -7.51 -15.09
N PHE A 62 2.67 -8.12 -13.94
CA PHE A 62 4.02 -8.30 -13.49
C PHE A 62 4.63 -9.30 -14.47
N SER A 63 5.06 -8.79 -15.62
CA SER A 63 5.84 -9.58 -16.56
C SER A 63 7.05 -10.05 -15.77
N ILE A 64 7.14 -11.36 -15.60
CA ILE A 64 8.25 -12.02 -14.94
C ILE A 64 9.53 -11.45 -15.54
N VAL A 65 10.32 -10.73 -14.72
CA VAL A 65 11.56 -10.12 -15.19
C VAL A 65 12.48 -11.30 -15.50
N GLU A 66 12.64 -11.58 -16.79
CA GLU A 66 13.57 -12.58 -17.27
C GLU A 66 14.95 -12.25 -16.68
N ARG A 67 15.45 -13.11 -15.79
CA ARG A 67 16.76 -12.95 -15.16
C ARG A 67 17.82 -13.16 -16.23
N LYS A 68 18.11 -12.12 -17.01
CA LYS A 68 19.31 -12.07 -17.83
C LYS A 68 20.50 -11.99 -16.88
N GLU A 69 21.33 -13.03 -16.87
CA GLU A 69 22.61 -13.02 -16.19
C GLU A 69 23.52 -12.00 -16.90
N TYR A 70 23.54 -10.77 -16.38
CA TYR A 70 24.46 -9.75 -16.86
C TYR A 70 25.85 -10.08 -16.35
N TYR A 71 26.72 -10.51 -17.26
CA TYR A 71 28.12 -10.77 -16.94
C TYR A 71 28.86 -9.45 -16.76
N GLN A 72 29.46 -9.20 -15.58
CA GLN A 72 30.31 -8.03 -15.31
C GLN A 72 31.77 -8.37 -15.67
N PRO A 73 32.29 -7.89 -16.82
CA PRO A 73 33.63 -8.25 -17.28
C PRO A 73 34.74 -7.70 -16.39
N GLU A 74 34.48 -6.62 -15.65
CA GLU A 74 35.43 -5.97 -14.73
C GLU A 74 35.72 -6.77 -13.44
N LEU A 75 34.98 -7.84 -13.17
CA LEU A 75 35.20 -8.72 -12.01
C LEU A 75 36.12 -9.91 -12.31
N LEU A 76 36.50 -10.10 -13.58
CA LEU A 76 37.49 -11.08 -13.98
C LEU A 76 38.88 -10.47 -13.86
N HIS A 77 39.64 -10.92 -12.86
CA HIS A 77 41.07 -10.63 -12.68
C HIS A 77 41.90 -11.87 -13.00
#